data_AF-A0A6N1BLL0-F1
#
_entry.id   AF-A0A6N1BLL0-F1
#
_cell.length_a   1.000
_cell.length_b   1.000
_cell.length_c   1.000
_cell.angle_alpha   90.00
_cell.angle_beta   90.00
_cell.angle_gamma   90.00
#
_symmetry.space_group_name_H-M   'P 1'
#
loop_
_entity.id
_entity.type
_entity.pdbx_description
1 polymer ?
#
loop_
_entity_poly.entity_id
_entity_poly.type
_entity_poly.pdbx_seq_one_letter_code
_entity_poly.pdbx_strand_id
1 'polypeptide(L)'
;MKRATCSEARGFTLIEMLVAITLLAVMAVMGWRGLDAMTRGRERLVDHDQRLDALKLLYGQFQTDCENLARPEALQQSPVELEDGRLLLVRDRREPGLPGAWQVVAYRVENGAVVRAASPPLDNRQGVQAALIALRQPGGGGELVRPLVPNAEGLAARAWVEPGGWRDTSGELRAALRIGAASAVPASNAQIGVPAGALRGLELVVVARMGDGDTPRRFDKLCMTGQ
;
A
#
# COMPACT_ATOMS: atom_id res chain seq x y z
N MET A 1 81.12 -38.95 -20.66
CA MET A 1 80.13 -39.13 -19.57
C MET A 1 78.93 -38.23 -19.82
N LYS A 2 77.81 -38.77 -20.31
CA LYS A 2 76.48 -38.11 -20.26
C LYS A 2 75.46 -39.24 -20.19
N ARG A 3 74.87 -39.46 -18.99
CA ARG A 3 73.75 -40.39 -18.83
C ARG A 3 72.51 -39.69 -19.36
N ALA A 4 71.96 -40.19 -20.47
CA ALA A 4 70.61 -39.81 -20.89
C ALA A 4 69.63 -40.45 -19.90
N THR A 5 69.00 -39.64 -19.07
CA THR A 5 67.86 -40.06 -18.27
C THR A 5 66.71 -40.33 -19.24
N CYS A 6 66.42 -41.61 -19.48
CA CYS A 6 65.22 -42.00 -20.20
C CYS A 6 64.02 -41.63 -19.33
N SER A 7 63.24 -40.64 -19.77
CA SER A 7 61.97 -40.29 -19.15
C SER A 7 61.03 -41.48 -19.30
N GLU A 8 60.65 -42.14 -18.21
CA GLU A 8 59.56 -43.12 -18.21
C GLU A 8 58.29 -42.43 -18.70
N ALA A 9 57.87 -42.74 -19.92
CA ALA A 9 56.54 -42.38 -20.40
C ALA A 9 55.52 -43.18 -19.59
N ARG A 10 54.96 -42.57 -18.55
CA ARG A 10 53.85 -43.15 -17.79
C ARG A 10 52.65 -43.22 -18.74
N GLY A 11 52.27 -44.45 -19.11
CA GLY A 11 51.10 -44.70 -19.94
C GLY A 11 49.84 -44.26 -19.20
N PHE A 12 49.11 -43.34 -19.82
CA PHE A 12 47.82 -42.83 -19.36
C PHE A 12 46.82 -43.99 -19.29
N THR A 13 46.48 -44.41 -18.07
CA THR A 13 45.64 -45.60 -17.91
C THR A 13 44.17 -45.24 -18.10
N LEU A 14 43.38 -46.17 -18.66
CA LEU A 14 41.94 -45.98 -18.89
C LEU A 14 41.18 -45.61 -17.60
N ILE A 15 41.67 -46.10 -16.46
CA ILE A 15 41.13 -45.77 -15.14
C ILE A 15 41.38 -44.30 -14.75
N GLU A 16 42.50 -43.71 -15.15
CA GLU A 16 42.85 -42.30 -14.86
C GLU A 16 41.90 -41.35 -15.59
N MET A 17 41.52 -41.67 -16.83
CA MET A 17 40.48 -40.95 -17.56
C MET A 17 39.09 -41.16 -17.02
N LEU A 18 38.76 -42.37 -16.58
CA LEU A 18 37.46 -42.63 -15.98
C LEU A 18 37.30 -41.85 -14.67
N VAL A 19 38.32 -41.82 -13.82
CA VAL A 19 38.33 -41.01 -12.59
C VAL A 19 38.29 -39.52 -12.92
N ALA A 20 39.06 -39.04 -13.90
CA ALA A 20 39.03 -37.63 -14.28
C ALA A 20 37.64 -37.18 -14.78
N ILE A 21 37.02 -37.96 -15.67
CA ILE A 21 35.70 -37.64 -16.23
C ILE A 21 34.61 -37.70 -15.15
N THR A 22 34.67 -38.68 -14.24
CA THR A 22 33.69 -38.78 -13.14
C THR A 22 33.80 -37.60 -12.18
N LEU A 23 35.01 -37.18 -11.80
CA LEU A 23 35.22 -35.98 -10.97
C LEU A 23 34.75 -34.71 -11.68
N LEU A 24 35.10 -34.54 -12.95
CA LEU A 24 34.63 -33.42 -13.77
C LEU A 24 33.10 -33.39 -13.87
N ALA A 25 32.46 -34.55 -14.06
CA ALA A 25 31.00 -34.65 -14.11
C ALA A 25 30.37 -34.22 -12.78
N VAL A 26 30.91 -34.65 -11.63
CA VAL A 26 30.40 -34.25 -10.30
C VAL A 26 30.59 -32.75 -10.08
N MET A 27 31.76 -32.20 -10.40
CA MET A 27 32.03 -30.77 -10.29
C MET A 27 31.08 -29.95 -11.17
N ALA A 28 30.83 -30.39 -12.41
CA ALA A 28 29.91 -29.74 -13.33
C ALA A 28 28.47 -29.74 -12.77
N VAL A 29 28.00 -30.87 -12.22
CA VAL A 29 26.67 -30.96 -11.59
C VAL A 29 26.58 -30.05 -10.35
N MET A 30 27.58 -30.06 -9.46
CA MET A 30 27.61 -29.17 -8.29
C MET A 30 27.65 -27.70 -8.69
N GLY A 31 28.44 -27.35 -9.71
CA GLY A 31 28.51 -25.99 -10.26
C GLY A 31 27.16 -25.51 -10.78
N TRP A 32 26.46 -26.33 -11.57
CA TRP A 32 25.12 -26.02 -12.06
C TRP A 32 24.11 -25.86 -10.93
N ARG A 33 24.12 -26.76 -9.93
CA ARG A 33 23.20 -26.66 -8.77
C ARG A 33 23.49 -25.45 -7.90
N GLY A 34 24.77 -25.08 -7.72
CA GLY A 34 25.18 -23.89 -6.98
C GLY A 34 24.68 -22.62 -7.66
N LEU A 35 24.86 -22.51 -8.97
CA LEU A 35 24.37 -21.40 -9.78
C LEU A 35 22.83 -21.30 -9.73
N ASP A 36 22.15 -22.43 -9.91
CA ASP A 36 20.69 -22.53 -9.89
C ASP A 36 20.09 -22.13 -8.52
N ALA A 37 20.72 -22.53 -7.42
CA ALA A 37 20.34 -22.08 -6.08
C ALA A 37 20.52 -20.57 -5.89
N MET A 38 21.62 -19.99 -6.40
CA MET A 38 21.88 -18.55 -6.33
C MET A 38 20.88 -17.74 -7.15
N THR A 39 20.57 -18.18 -8.38
CA THR A 39 19.59 -17.51 -9.26
C THR A 39 18.22 -17.45 -8.59
N ARG A 40 17.72 -18.58 -8.08
CA ARG A 40 16.45 -18.60 -7.33
C ARG A 40 16.47 -17.74 -6.07
N GLY A 41 17.60 -17.74 -5.35
CA GLY A 41 17.77 -16.88 -4.18
C GLY A 41 17.63 -15.40 -4.54
N ARG A 42 18.27 -14.98 -5.63
CA ARG A 42 18.18 -13.61 -6.14
C ARG A 42 16.76 -13.25 -6.58
N GLU A 43 16.07 -14.14 -7.29
CA GLU A 43 14.69 -13.91 -7.74
C GLU A 43 13.76 -13.65 -6.56
N ARG A 44 13.86 -14.45 -5.49
CA ARG A 44 13.07 -14.25 -4.26
C ARG A 44 13.35 -12.92 -3.57
N LEU A 45 14.62 -12.52 -3.50
CA LEU A 45 14.99 -11.23 -2.92
C LEU A 45 14.44 -10.07 -3.74
N VAL A 46 14.53 -10.14 -5.07
CA VAL A 46 13.98 -9.12 -5.97
C VAL A 46 12.46 -9.01 -5.83
N ASP A 47 11.74 -10.13 -5.78
CA ASP A 47 10.28 -10.12 -5.56
C ASP A 47 9.92 -9.51 -4.19
N HIS A 48 10.67 -9.85 -3.14
CA HIS A 48 10.47 -9.28 -1.82
C HIS A 48 10.69 -7.75 -1.79
N ASP A 49 11.76 -7.26 -2.41
CA ASP A 49 12.04 -5.83 -2.51
C ASP A 49 10.96 -5.09 -3.29
N GLN A 50 10.47 -5.65 -4.40
CA GLN A 50 9.36 -5.10 -5.18
C GLN A 50 8.08 -4.96 -4.32
N ARG A 51 7.77 -5.95 -3.49
CA ARG A 51 6.62 -5.91 -2.58
C ARG A 51 6.79 -4.87 -1.46
N LEU A 52 8.00 -4.71 -0.94
CA LEU A 52 8.29 -3.65 0.04
C LEU A 52 8.14 -2.25 -0.58
N ASP A 53 8.60 -2.08 -1.82
CA ASP A 53 8.46 -0.80 -2.52
C ASP A 53 7.00 -0.48 -2.85
N ALA A 54 6.20 -1.49 -3.23
CA ALA A 54 4.75 -1.37 -3.36
C ALA A 54 4.08 -0.89 -2.05
N LEU A 55 4.50 -1.43 -0.90
CA LEU A 55 4.00 -1.00 0.41
C LEU A 55 4.39 0.45 0.74
N LYS A 56 5.64 0.85 0.45
CA LYS A 56 6.09 2.24 0.62
C LYS A 56 5.28 3.20 -0.25
N LEU A 57 5.00 2.82 -1.50
CA LEU A 57 4.16 3.61 -2.41
C LEU A 57 2.74 3.75 -1.87
N LEU A 58 2.14 2.68 -1.34
CA LEU A 58 0.85 2.75 -0.67
C LEU A 58 0.89 3.74 0.51
N TYR A 59 1.89 3.64 1.37
CA TYR A 59 2.00 4.50 2.56
C TYR A 59 2.18 5.97 2.20
N GLY A 60 3.05 6.28 1.23
CA GLY A 60 3.24 7.64 0.74
C GLY A 60 1.97 8.19 0.10
N GLN A 61 1.32 7.39 -0.74
CA GLN A 61 0.07 7.80 -1.38
C GLN A 61 -1.06 8.03 -0.37
N PHE A 62 -1.21 7.13 0.60
CA PHE A 62 -2.22 7.26 1.65
C PHE A 62 -1.97 8.47 2.54
N GLN A 63 -0.70 8.70 2.91
CA GLN A 63 -0.28 9.91 3.64
C GLN A 63 -0.70 11.18 2.89
N THR A 64 -0.33 11.29 1.61
CA THR A 64 -0.68 12.45 0.79
C THR A 64 -2.20 12.62 0.61
N ASP A 65 -2.95 11.53 0.51
CA ASP A 65 -4.41 11.60 0.40
C ASP A 65 -5.06 12.10 1.69
N CYS A 66 -4.56 11.63 2.84
CA CYS A 66 -5.05 12.01 4.16
C CYS A 66 -4.63 13.43 4.58
N GLU A 67 -3.41 13.88 4.26
CA GLU A 67 -2.96 15.25 4.53
C GLU A 67 -3.77 16.30 3.76
N ASN A 68 -4.24 15.94 2.57
CA ASN A 68 -5.08 16.79 1.73
C ASN A 68 -6.57 16.47 1.88
N LEU A 69 -6.99 15.95 3.03
CA LEU A 69 -8.40 15.63 3.27
C LEU A 69 -9.24 16.91 3.29
N ALA A 70 -10.38 16.88 2.60
CA ALA A 70 -11.32 17.98 2.59
C ALA A 70 -11.91 18.23 3.99
N ARG A 71 -12.24 19.49 4.27
CA ARG A 71 -12.88 19.89 5.52
C ARG A 71 -14.35 19.47 5.54
N PRO A 72 -14.84 18.84 6.64
CA PRO A 72 -16.25 18.49 6.77
C PRO A 72 -17.19 19.69 6.53
N GLU A 73 -16.80 20.89 6.96
CA GLU A 73 -17.59 22.13 6.81
C GLU A 73 -17.71 22.56 5.36
N ALA A 74 -16.64 22.36 4.57
CA ALA A 74 -16.62 22.70 3.15
C ALA A 74 -17.57 21.80 2.35
N LEU A 75 -17.65 20.52 2.72
CA LEU A 75 -18.51 19.53 2.07
C LEU A 75 -19.94 19.49 2.66
N GLN A 76 -20.14 20.00 3.88
CA GLN A 76 -21.36 19.80 4.69
C GLN A 76 -21.69 18.32 4.95
N GLN A 77 -20.67 17.47 4.96
CA GLN A 77 -20.76 16.03 5.19
C GLN A 77 -19.40 15.47 5.61
N SER A 78 -19.37 14.20 6.05
CA SER A 78 -18.11 13.52 6.33
C SER A 78 -17.24 13.44 5.07
N PRO A 79 -15.96 13.84 5.12
CA PRO A 79 -15.03 13.67 4.01
C PRO A 79 -14.55 12.22 3.88
N VAL A 80 -14.96 11.32 4.77
CA VAL A 80 -14.53 9.92 4.82
C VAL A 80 -15.75 9.00 4.96
N GLU A 81 -15.80 7.93 4.16
CA GLU A 81 -16.69 6.78 4.40
C GLU A 81 -15.81 5.54 4.72
N LEU A 82 -16.15 4.88 5.83
CA LEU A 82 -15.55 3.64 6.31
C LEU A 82 -16.54 2.49 6.11
N GLU A 83 -16.11 1.45 5.40
CA GLU A 83 -16.78 0.17 5.30
C GLU A 83 -15.76 -0.97 5.33
N ASP A 84 -16.24 -2.20 5.57
CA ASP A 84 -15.39 -3.38 5.49
C ASP A 84 -14.84 -3.56 4.07
N GLY A 85 -13.52 -3.74 3.94
CA GLY A 85 -12.87 -3.85 2.64
C GLY A 85 -12.67 -2.55 1.85
N ARG A 86 -13.20 -1.40 2.32
CA ARG A 86 -13.16 -0.14 1.56
C ARG A 86 -13.03 1.11 2.43
N LEU A 87 -12.14 2.00 2.01
CA LEU A 87 -12.03 3.37 2.51
C LEU A 87 -12.29 4.35 1.38
N LEU A 88 -13.25 5.27 1.57
CA LEU A 88 -13.46 6.41 0.68
C LEU A 88 -13.02 7.69 1.38
N LEU A 89 -12.34 8.56 0.63
CA LEU A 89 -11.89 9.87 1.10
C LEU A 89 -12.22 10.93 0.05
N VAL A 90 -12.58 12.12 0.50
CA VAL A 90 -12.68 13.31 -0.35
C VAL A 90 -11.48 14.20 -0.05
N ARG A 91 -10.67 14.44 -1.07
CA ARG A 91 -9.50 15.29 -1.00
C ARG A 91 -9.83 16.70 -1.47
N ASP A 92 -9.18 17.68 -0.86
CA ASP A 92 -9.08 19.03 -1.38
C ASP A 92 -7.80 19.15 -2.22
N ARG A 93 -7.93 19.45 -3.52
CA ARG A 93 -6.79 19.71 -4.42
C ARG A 93 -6.64 21.19 -4.74
N ARG A 94 -7.15 22.07 -3.88
CA ARG A 94 -6.99 23.52 -4.05
C ARG A 94 -5.54 23.94 -3.94
N GLU A 95 -5.01 24.39 -5.06
CA GLU A 95 -3.76 25.15 -5.11
C GLU A 95 -4.04 26.64 -4.83
N PRO A 96 -3.13 27.33 -4.12
CA PRO A 96 -3.25 28.77 -3.90
C PRO A 96 -3.37 29.55 -5.23
N GLY A 97 -4.39 30.40 -5.35
CA GLY A 97 -4.59 31.26 -6.52
C GLY A 97 -5.33 30.63 -7.70
N LEU A 98 -5.69 29.34 -7.61
CA LEU A 98 -6.49 28.65 -8.62
C LEU A 98 -7.83 28.18 -8.02
N PRO A 99 -8.92 28.13 -8.80
CA PRO A 99 -10.13 27.46 -8.37
C PRO A 99 -9.80 25.98 -8.23
N GLY A 100 -9.77 25.51 -6.99
CA GLY A 100 -9.40 24.13 -6.75
C GLY A 100 -10.57 23.19 -6.56
N ALA A 101 -10.28 21.97 -6.99
CA ALA A 101 -11.25 20.93 -7.17
C ALA A 101 -11.12 19.88 -6.06
N TRP A 102 -12.27 19.37 -5.61
CA TRP A 102 -12.33 18.16 -4.81
C TRP A 102 -12.05 16.94 -5.67
N GLN A 103 -11.56 15.87 -5.05
CA GLN A 103 -11.38 14.58 -5.71
C GLN A 103 -11.80 13.48 -4.74
N VAL A 104 -12.66 12.57 -5.19
CA VAL A 104 -13.02 11.38 -4.41
C VAL A 104 -12.01 10.28 -4.71
N VAL A 105 -11.52 9.62 -3.66
CA VAL A 105 -10.54 8.53 -3.73
C VAL A 105 -11.08 7.34 -2.97
N ALA A 106 -10.93 6.15 -3.53
CA ALA A 106 -11.25 4.88 -2.89
C ALA A 106 -9.98 4.02 -2.76
N TYR A 107 -9.81 3.40 -1.59
CA TYR A 107 -8.92 2.27 -1.38
C TYR A 107 -9.76 1.02 -1.16
N ARG A 108 -9.46 -0.04 -1.90
CA ARG A 108 -10.17 -1.34 -1.82
C ARG A 108 -9.26 -2.46 -2.31
N VAL A 109 -9.62 -3.70 -2.00
CA VAL A 109 -9.00 -4.87 -2.63
C VAL A 109 -9.77 -5.22 -3.90
N GLU A 110 -9.09 -5.30 -5.03
CA GLU A 110 -9.63 -5.68 -6.32
C GLU A 110 -8.66 -6.65 -7.02
N ASN A 111 -9.16 -7.80 -7.47
CA ASN A 111 -8.34 -8.84 -8.11
C ASN A 111 -7.09 -9.25 -7.31
N GLY A 112 -7.21 -9.31 -5.98
CA GLY A 112 -6.10 -9.68 -5.08
C GLY A 112 -5.04 -8.59 -4.93
N ALA A 113 -5.33 -7.34 -5.28
CA ALA A 113 -4.43 -6.21 -5.05
C ALA A 113 -5.16 -5.06 -4.34
N VAL A 114 -4.48 -4.34 -3.46
CA VAL A 114 -4.95 -3.02 -3.02
C VAL A 114 -4.85 -2.08 -4.21
N VAL A 115 -5.98 -1.51 -4.59
CA VAL A 115 -6.07 -0.50 -5.63
C VAL A 115 -6.47 0.84 -5.02
N ARG A 116 -5.97 1.91 -5.63
CA ARG A 116 -6.47 3.26 -5.41
C ARG A 116 -7.24 3.69 -6.65
N ALA A 117 -8.54 3.91 -6.51
CA ALA A 117 -9.36 4.53 -7.55
C ALA A 117 -9.60 6.00 -7.23
N ALA A 118 -9.61 6.87 -8.23
CA ALA A 118 -9.87 8.29 -8.02
C ALA A 118 -10.78 8.87 -9.10
N SER A 119 -11.73 9.70 -8.69
CA SER A 119 -12.56 10.46 -9.61
C SER A 119 -11.73 11.50 -10.38
N PRO A 120 -12.24 12.03 -11.49
CA PRO A 120 -11.78 13.30 -12.02
C PRO A 120 -11.92 14.43 -10.97
N PRO A 121 -11.25 15.58 -11.16
CA PRO A 121 -11.47 16.77 -10.34
C PRO A 121 -12.93 17.25 -10.39
N LEU A 122 -13.48 17.66 -9.24
CA LEU A 122 -14.86 18.05 -9.03
C LEU A 122 -14.90 19.47 -8.43
N ASP A 123 -15.71 20.36 -8.97
CA ASP A 123 -15.80 21.76 -8.53
C ASP A 123 -16.97 22.04 -7.56
N ASN A 124 -17.91 21.10 -7.44
CA ASN A 124 -19.14 21.29 -6.68
C ASN A 124 -19.51 20.05 -5.83
N ARG A 125 -20.37 20.27 -4.83
CA ARG A 125 -20.75 19.23 -3.85
C ARG A 125 -21.60 18.12 -4.47
N GLN A 126 -22.42 18.45 -5.47
CA GLN A 126 -23.25 17.47 -6.17
C GLN A 126 -22.38 16.45 -6.93
N GLY A 127 -21.29 16.92 -7.56
CA GLY A 127 -20.29 16.09 -8.21
C GLY A 127 -19.57 15.17 -7.21
N VAL A 128 -19.21 15.70 -6.03
CA VAL A 128 -18.64 14.88 -4.93
C VAL A 128 -19.62 13.78 -4.50
N GLN A 129 -20.90 14.11 -4.32
CA GLN A 129 -21.91 13.13 -3.94
C GLN A 129 -22.06 12.02 -4.99
N ALA A 130 -22.11 12.39 -6.27
CA ALA A 130 -22.20 11.44 -7.37
C ALA A 130 -20.96 10.53 -7.43
N ALA A 131 -19.75 11.11 -7.29
CA ALA A 131 -18.51 10.36 -7.29
C ALA A 131 -18.37 9.43 -6.07
N LEU A 132 -18.81 9.85 -4.87
CA LEU A 132 -18.88 8.97 -3.70
C LEU A 132 -19.75 7.74 -3.97
N ILE A 133 -20.93 7.93 -4.58
CA ILE A 133 -21.81 6.82 -4.95
C ILE A 133 -21.14 5.90 -5.97
N ALA A 134 -20.55 6.47 -7.02
CA ALA A 134 -19.92 5.71 -8.10
C ALA A 134 -18.73 4.87 -7.60
N LEU A 135 -17.86 5.43 -6.75
CA LEU A 135 -16.64 4.76 -6.28
C LEU A 135 -16.88 3.74 -5.15
N ARG A 136 -18.12 3.57 -4.67
CA ARG A 136 -18.47 2.46 -3.76
C ARG A 136 -18.32 1.10 -4.46
N GLN A 137 -18.55 1.04 -5.76
CA GLN A 137 -18.40 -0.17 -6.55
C GLN A 137 -17.28 0.00 -7.59
N PRO A 138 -16.53 -1.05 -7.90
CA PRO A 138 -15.56 -1.00 -8.98
C PRO A 138 -16.26 -0.84 -10.35
N GLY A 139 -15.62 -0.13 -11.29
CA GLY A 139 -16.07 -0.10 -12.68
C GLY A 139 -17.12 0.97 -13.00
N GLY A 140 -17.31 1.97 -12.14
CA GLY A 140 -18.27 3.07 -12.33
C GLY A 140 -17.99 4.03 -13.49
N GLY A 141 -16.85 3.88 -14.19
CA GLY A 141 -16.45 4.71 -15.34
C GLY A 141 -15.85 6.06 -14.94
N GLY A 142 -14.82 6.50 -15.67
CA GLY A 142 -14.13 7.78 -15.42
C GLY A 142 -13.20 7.81 -14.19
N GLU A 143 -13.17 6.74 -13.38
CA GLU A 143 -12.19 6.60 -12.31
C GLU A 143 -10.80 6.23 -12.86
N LEU A 144 -9.76 6.88 -12.33
CA LEU A 144 -8.38 6.48 -12.53
C LEU A 144 -8.02 5.43 -11.48
N VAL A 145 -7.94 4.17 -11.88
CA VAL A 145 -7.56 3.05 -11.02
C VAL A 145 -6.05 2.81 -11.12
N ARG A 146 -5.38 2.76 -9.96
CA ARG A 146 -3.97 2.43 -9.87
C ARG A 146 -3.76 1.28 -8.86
N PRO A 147 -3.21 0.13 -9.30
CA PRO A 147 -2.82 -0.91 -8.36
C PRO A 147 -1.63 -0.44 -7.52
N LEU A 148 -1.62 -0.81 -6.24
CA LEU A 148 -0.58 -0.43 -5.28
C LEU A 148 0.11 -1.68 -4.72
N VAL A 149 -0.58 -2.48 -3.91
CA VAL A 149 0.00 -3.66 -3.24
C VAL A 149 -0.61 -4.93 -3.79
N PRO A 150 0.16 -5.81 -4.45
CA PRO A 150 -0.34 -7.10 -4.93
C PRO A 150 -0.49 -8.10 -3.77
N ASN A 151 -1.15 -9.23 -4.04
CA ASN A 151 -1.36 -10.33 -3.09
C ASN A 151 -2.00 -9.88 -1.77
N ALA A 152 -2.93 -8.93 -1.86
CA ALA A 152 -3.72 -8.41 -0.76
C ALA A 152 -5.00 -9.24 -0.59
N GLU A 153 -5.29 -9.58 0.66
CA GLU A 153 -6.43 -10.39 1.07
C GLU A 153 -7.47 -9.57 1.84
N GLY A 154 -7.06 -8.45 2.43
CA GLY A 154 -7.94 -7.61 3.23
C GLY A 154 -7.49 -6.16 3.29
N LEU A 155 -8.47 -5.29 3.48
CA LEU A 155 -8.27 -3.86 3.73
C LEU A 155 -9.32 -3.40 4.74
N ALA A 156 -8.89 -2.68 5.75
CA ALA A 156 -9.79 -2.06 6.72
C ALA A 156 -9.29 -0.65 7.04
N ALA A 157 -10.19 0.21 7.50
CA ALA A 157 -9.81 1.55 7.93
C ALA A 157 -10.63 1.98 9.13
N ARG A 158 -10.03 2.85 9.95
CA ARG A 158 -10.71 3.51 11.06
C ARG A 158 -10.26 4.96 11.19
N ALA A 159 -11.13 5.79 11.75
CA ALA A 159 -10.94 7.21 11.93
C ALA A 159 -10.91 7.57 13.41
N TRP A 160 -10.00 8.44 13.82
CA TRP A 160 -9.99 9.03 15.16
C TRP A 160 -10.70 10.38 15.15
N VAL A 161 -11.73 10.52 15.98
CA VAL A 161 -12.51 11.75 16.11
C VAL A 161 -12.47 12.24 17.56
N GLU A 162 -12.23 13.55 17.74
CA GLU A 162 -12.24 14.19 19.06
C GLU A 162 -13.66 14.41 19.59
N PRO A 163 -13.93 14.28 20.91
CA PRO A 163 -12.97 14.08 22.00
C PRO A 163 -12.65 12.60 22.35
N GLY A 164 -12.40 11.73 21.36
CA GLY A 164 -11.46 10.62 21.57
C GLY A 164 -12.01 9.22 21.36
N GLY A 165 -12.38 8.88 20.13
CA GLY A 165 -12.68 7.49 19.81
C GLY A 165 -12.33 7.10 18.38
N TRP A 166 -11.83 5.88 18.23
CA TRP A 166 -11.80 5.18 16.96
C TRP A 166 -13.23 4.92 16.48
N ARG A 167 -13.46 5.14 15.20
CA ARG A 167 -14.68 4.85 14.45
C ARG A 167 -14.28 3.97 13.28
N ASP A 168 -14.91 2.83 13.14
CA ASP A 168 -14.69 1.86 12.06
C ASP A 168 -15.85 1.84 11.07
N THR A 169 -16.99 2.44 11.42
CA THR A 169 -18.15 2.56 10.53
C THR A 169 -18.46 4.01 10.14
N SER A 170 -18.95 4.18 8.92
CA SER A 170 -19.45 5.47 8.41
C SER A 170 -20.60 6.07 9.22
N GLY A 171 -21.41 5.23 9.88
CA GLY A 171 -22.54 5.67 10.72
C GLY A 171 -22.05 6.42 11.96
N GLU A 172 -21.16 5.78 12.72
CA GLU A 172 -20.60 6.36 13.95
C GLU A 172 -19.70 7.55 13.66
N LEU A 173 -18.91 7.50 12.58
CA LEU A 173 -18.09 8.63 12.13
C LEU A 173 -18.97 9.86 11.85
N ARG A 174 -20.03 9.71 11.05
CA ARG A 174 -20.96 10.82 10.75
C ARG A 174 -21.64 11.35 12.01
N ALA A 175 -22.02 10.48 12.94
CA ALA A 175 -22.62 10.90 14.21
C ALA A 175 -21.64 11.73 15.05
N ALA A 176 -20.37 11.30 15.14
CA ALA A 176 -19.33 12.02 15.88
C ALA A 176 -19.01 13.40 15.28
N LEU A 177 -18.93 13.51 13.95
CA LEU A 177 -18.67 14.79 13.28
C LEU A 177 -19.84 15.79 13.45
N ARG A 178 -21.09 15.32 13.48
CA ARG A 178 -22.26 16.20 13.72
C ARG A 178 -22.29 16.83 15.11
N ILE A 179 -21.86 16.09 16.14
CA ILE A 179 -21.79 16.59 17.52
C ILE A 179 -20.85 17.80 17.59
N GLY A 180 -19.74 17.75 16.85
CA GLY A 180 -18.81 18.87 16.71
C GLY A 180 -19.45 20.11 16.09
N ALA A 181 -20.12 19.93 14.96
CA ALA A 181 -20.80 21.03 14.26
C ALA A 181 -21.89 21.70 15.11
N ALA A 182 -22.63 20.95 15.93
CA ALA A 182 -23.66 21.47 16.81
C ALA A 182 -23.09 22.23 18.04
N SER A 183 -21.85 21.95 18.42
CA SER A 183 -21.18 22.58 19.58
C SER A 183 -20.50 23.91 19.22
N ALA A 184 -20.45 24.27 17.93
CA ALA A 184 -19.93 25.54 17.43
C ALA A 184 -20.93 26.69 17.60
N VAL A 185 -21.35 26.96 18.84
CA VAL A 185 -22.04 28.20 19.22
C VAL A 185 -20.98 29.31 19.35
N PRO A 186 -21.20 30.56 18.90
CA PRO A 186 -20.22 31.62 19.03
C PRO A 186 -20.05 31.99 20.51
N ALA A 187 -19.10 31.37 21.18
CA ALA A 187 -18.75 31.71 22.55
C ALA A 187 -17.93 33.00 22.53
N SER A 188 -18.49 34.09 23.08
CA SER A 188 -17.76 35.34 23.34
C SER A 188 -16.61 35.19 24.34
N ASN A 189 -16.44 33.99 24.93
CA ASN A 189 -15.29 33.58 25.73
C ASN A 189 -14.77 32.25 25.20
N ALA A 190 -13.72 32.29 24.37
CA ALA A 190 -13.06 31.08 23.87
C ALA A 190 -12.22 30.43 24.98
N GLN A 191 -12.76 29.43 25.68
CA GLN A 191 -11.91 28.43 26.32
C GLN A 191 -11.14 27.68 25.23
N ILE A 192 -9.83 27.49 25.43
CA ILE A 192 -8.95 26.67 24.60
C ILE A 192 -9.32 25.20 24.82
N GLY A 193 -10.46 24.77 24.26
CA GLY A 193 -10.91 23.38 24.21
C GLY A 193 -10.60 22.79 22.84
N VAL A 194 -10.28 21.49 22.80
CA VAL A 194 -10.19 20.75 21.54
C VAL A 194 -11.57 20.83 20.86
N PRO A 195 -11.67 21.24 19.58
CA PRO A 195 -12.95 21.27 18.89
C PRO A 195 -13.55 19.87 18.87
N ALA A 196 -14.74 19.73 19.44
CA ALA A 196 -15.51 18.49 19.38
C ALA A 196 -15.79 18.14 17.90
N GLY A 197 -15.83 16.85 17.56
CA GLY A 197 -16.10 16.37 16.20
C GLY A 197 -14.99 16.65 15.18
N ALA A 198 -13.77 16.97 15.62
CA ALA A 198 -12.63 17.09 14.71
C ALA A 198 -12.09 15.69 14.35
N LEU A 199 -12.05 15.37 13.05
CA LEU A 199 -11.32 14.22 12.53
C LEU A 199 -9.82 14.51 12.63
N ARG A 200 -9.08 13.74 13.45
CA ARG A 200 -7.64 13.95 13.70
C ARG A 200 -6.72 12.91 13.07
N GLY A 201 -7.25 11.74 12.73
CA GLY A 201 -6.43 10.70 12.14
C GLY A 201 -7.22 9.63 11.43
N LEU A 202 -6.52 8.95 10.51
CA LEU A 202 -6.99 7.79 9.78
C LEU A 202 -5.94 6.70 9.90
N GLU A 203 -6.38 5.50 10.26
CA GLU A 203 -5.55 4.30 10.18
C GLU A 203 -6.05 3.45 9.02
N LEU A 204 -5.13 3.06 8.14
CA LEU A 204 -5.33 2.08 7.09
C LEU A 204 -4.63 0.78 7.48
N VAL A 205 -5.35 -0.33 7.38
CA VAL A 205 -4.85 -1.67 7.65
C VAL A 205 -4.94 -2.47 6.36
N VAL A 206 -3.84 -3.09 5.95
CA VAL A 206 -3.78 -3.99 4.80
C VAL A 206 -3.26 -5.35 5.24
N VAL A 207 -3.90 -6.41 4.76
CA VAL A 207 -3.44 -7.79 4.94
C VAL A 207 -2.97 -8.30 3.59
N ALA A 208 -1.68 -8.64 3.47
CA ALA A 208 -1.08 -9.08 2.21
C ALA A 208 0.07 -10.09 2.40
N ARG A 209 0.37 -10.88 1.38
CA ARG A 209 1.52 -11.81 1.35
C ARG A 209 2.77 -11.14 0.77
N MET A 210 3.90 -11.27 1.46
CA MET A 210 5.18 -10.66 1.06
C MET A 210 6.11 -11.58 0.27
N GLY A 211 5.64 -12.78 -0.07
CA GLY A 211 6.31 -13.75 -0.91
C GLY A 211 5.37 -14.91 -1.23
N ASP A 212 5.78 -15.77 -2.14
CA ASP A 212 4.98 -16.94 -2.51
C ASP A 212 5.02 -18.01 -1.42
N GLY A 213 3.84 -18.50 -1.02
CA GLY A 213 3.69 -19.45 0.10
C GLY A 213 3.84 -18.82 1.49
N ASP A 214 4.05 -17.50 1.56
CA ASP A 214 4.19 -16.77 2.81
C ASP A 214 2.83 -16.58 3.50
N THR A 215 2.79 -16.62 4.82
CA THR A 215 1.55 -16.34 5.57
C THR A 215 1.16 -14.87 5.41
N PRO A 216 -0.14 -14.54 5.31
CA PRO A 216 -0.57 -13.15 5.18
C PRO A 216 -0.11 -12.33 6.39
N ARG A 217 0.46 -11.16 6.15
CA ARG A 217 0.93 -10.23 7.18
C ARG A 217 0.07 -8.99 7.21
N ARG A 218 -0.11 -8.44 8.41
CA ARG A 218 -0.83 -7.19 8.65
C ARG A 218 0.12 -6.00 8.60
N PHE A 219 -0.29 -4.96 7.90
CA PHE A 219 0.44 -3.71 7.69
C PHE A 219 -0.47 -2.54 8.05
N ASP A 220 -0.08 -1.77 9.06
CA ASP A 220 -0.85 -0.63 9.56
C ASP A 220 -0.14 0.68 9.22
N LYS A 221 -0.92 1.66 8.74
CA LYS A 221 -0.45 3.03 8.49
C LYS A 221 -1.40 4.03 9.12
N LEU A 222 -0.90 4.72 10.14
CA LEU A 222 -1.54 5.89 10.73
C LEU A 222 -1.15 7.16 9.96
N CYS A 223 -2.13 8.01 9.68
CA CYS A 223 -1.96 9.36 9.20
C CYS A 223 -2.73 10.33 10.10
N MET A 224 -2.09 11.42 10.48
CA MET A 224 -2.75 12.54 11.16
C MET A 224 -3.32 13.49 10.12
N THR A 225 -4.60 13.83 10.24
CA THR A 225 -5.23 14.84 9.40
C THR A 225 -4.80 16.21 9.90
N GLY A 226 -4.42 17.12 8.99
CA GLY A 226 -3.94 18.48 9.35
C GLY A 226 -5.04 19.44 9.83
N GLN A 227 -6.12 18.92 10.43
CA GLN A 227 -7.30 19.68 10.84
C GLN A 227 -7.41 19.78 12.36
#